data_AF-A0A561ECJ1-F1
#
_entry.id   AF-A0A561ECJ1-F1
#
_cell.length_a   1.000
_cell.length_b   1.000
_cell.length_c   1.000
_cell.angle_alpha   90.00
_cell.angle_beta   90.00
_cell.angle_gamma   90.00
#
_symmetry.space_group_name_H-M   'P 1'
#
loop_
_entity.id
_entity.type
_entity.pdbx_description
1 polymer ?
#
loop_
_entity_poly.entity_id
_entity_poly.type
_entity_poly.pdbx_seq_one_letter_code
_entity_poly.pdbx_strand_id
1 'polypeptide(L)'
;MSFADFLAVYDLSFHGAQVLVSAATDLLVLGIDCPVVVAVASAIITPETNRFVIDDLVRDARAELGLAQLDDDALIIRVAQSQLRRWAAGVMSDRELAAWAHKVIGHDGPFVLQALVNADDEFDDVDNSWTTLADAYVHSGLLDTASNIFALADPWEMNRVR
;
A
#
# COMPACT_ATOMS: atom_id res chain seq x y z
N MET A 1 4.48 0.24 -9.31
CA MET A 1 4.17 -0.76 -8.27
C MET A 1 4.33 -2.15 -8.85
N SER A 2 4.70 -3.12 -8.02
CA SER A 2 4.72 -4.55 -8.38
C SER A 2 3.38 -5.21 -8.11
N PHE A 3 3.10 -6.37 -8.70
CA PHE A 3 1.89 -7.15 -8.39
C PHE A 3 1.78 -7.50 -6.90
N ALA A 4 2.93 -7.77 -6.26
CA ALA A 4 3.01 -8.04 -4.83
C ALA A 4 2.49 -6.86 -3.99
N ASP A 5 2.76 -5.61 -4.39
CA ASP A 5 2.25 -4.41 -3.69
C ASP A 5 0.73 -4.41 -3.62
N PHE A 6 0.06 -4.84 -4.68
CA PHE A 6 -1.40 -4.90 -4.72
C PHE A 6 -1.99 -6.04 -3.90
N LEU A 7 -1.29 -7.18 -3.81
CA LEU A 7 -1.67 -8.28 -2.92
C LEU A 7 -1.59 -7.85 -1.44
N ALA A 8 -0.55 -7.09 -1.05
CA ALA A 8 -0.45 -6.53 0.30
C ALA A 8 -1.58 -5.52 0.59
N VAL A 9 -1.90 -4.64 -0.37
CA VAL A 9 -3.01 -3.68 -0.21
C VAL A 9 -4.36 -4.40 -0.02
N TYR A 10 -4.59 -5.50 -0.74
CA TYR A 10 -5.78 -6.34 -0.59
C TYR A 10 -5.89 -6.95 0.82
N ASP A 11 -4.81 -7.54 1.33
CA ASP A 11 -4.81 -8.17 2.65
C ASP A 11 -5.17 -7.19 3.76
N LEU A 12 -4.69 -5.94 3.66
CA LEU A 12 -4.94 -4.91 4.68
C LEU A 12 -6.38 -4.39 4.65
N SER A 13 -7.02 -4.36 3.48
CA SER A 13 -8.41 -3.93 3.39
C SER A 13 -9.14 -4.58 2.22
N PHE A 14 -10.29 -5.19 2.49
CA PHE A 14 -11.15 -5.82 1.47
C PHE A 14 -11.56 -4.87 0.32
N HIS A 15 -11.60 -3.56 0.57
CA HIS A 15 -11.80 -2.54 -0.47
C HIS A 15 -10.68 -2.51 -1.52
N GLY A 16 -9.57 -3.21 -1.27
CA GLY A 16 -8.48 -3.44 -2.21
C GLY A 16 -8.85 -4.38 -3.36
N ALA A 17 -9.99 -5.09 -3.34
CA ALA A 17 -10.36 -6.03 -4.40
C ALA A 17 -10.43 -5.37 -5.79
N GLN A 18 -11.09 -4.22 -5.91
CA GLN A 18 -11.17 -3.48 -7.18
C GLN A 18 -9.80 -2.94 -7.61
N VAL A 19 -9.00 -2.48 -6.64
CA VAL A 19 -7.63 -2.00 -6.89
C VAL A 19 -6.75 -3.14 -7.39
N LEU A 20 -6.90 -4.34 -6.81
CA LEU A 20 -6.18 -5.54 -7.19
C LEU A 20 -6.55 -6.01 -8.60
N VAL A 21 -7.85 -6.01 -8.95
CA VAL A 21 -8.30 -6.36 -10.31
C VAL A 21 -7.80 -5.33 -11.34
N SER A 22 -7.89 -4.04 -11.04
CA SER A 22 -7.41 -2.97 -11.92
C SER A 22 -5.90 -3.10 -12.16
N ALA A 23 -5.14 -3.35 -11.09
CA ALA A 23 -3.71 -3.57 -11.18
C ALA A 23 -3.32 -4.81 -11.99
N ALA A 24 -4.05 -5.92 -11.81
CA ALA A 24 -3.85 -7.12 -12.63
C ALA A 24 -4.14 -6.82 -14.11
N THR A 25 -5.16 -6.01 -14.40
CA THR A 25 -5.48 -5.59 -15.77
C THR A 25 -4.36 -4.74 -16.38
N ASP A 26 -3.78 -3.80 -15.61
CA ASP A 26 -2.64 -3.00 -16.08
C ASP A 26 -1.42 -3.88 -16.39
N LEU A 27 -1.17 -4.94 -15.62
CA LEU A 27 -0.10 -5.90 -15.89
C LEU A 27 -0.31 -6.65 -17.20
N LEU A 28 -1.56 -7.05 -17.51
CA LEU A 28 -1.89 -7.64 -18.81
C LEU A 28 -1.62 -6.67 -19.97
N VAL A 29 -1.96 -5.38 -19.82
CA VAL A 29 -1.67 -4.34 -20.83
C VAL A 29 -0.17 -4.18 -21.05
N LEU A 30 0.64 -4.37 -20.00
CA LEU A 30 2.11 -4.35 -20.07
C LEU A 30 2.73 -5.66 -20.58
N GLY A 31 1.91 -6.65 -20.94
CA GLY A 31 2.37 -7.95 -21.47
C GLY A 31 2.83 -8.94 -20.40
N ILE A 32 2.45 -8.75 -19.14
CA ILE A 32 2.72 -9.69 -18.05
C ILE A 32 1.45 -10.52 -17.83
N ASP A 33 1.41 -11.72 -18.41
CA ASP A 33 0.20 -12.53 -18.58
C ASP A 33 0.24 -13.90 -17.89
N CYS A 34 0.87 -14.01 -16.73
CA CYS A 34 0.89 -15.27 -16.00
C CYS A 34 -0.53 -15.69 -15.52
N PRO A 35 -0.78 -17.00 -15.30
CA PRO A 35 -2.11 -17.52 -15.03
C PRO A 35 -2.87 -16.79 -13.92
N VAL A 36 -2.18 -16.43 -12.84
CA VAL A 36 -2.84 -15.73 -11.74
C VAL A 36 -3.16 -14.28 -12.03
N VAL A 37 -2.33 -13.57 -12.79
CA VAL A 37 -2.63 -12.19 -13.22
C VAL A 37 -3.87 -12.19 -14.11
N VAL A 38 -3.97 -13.15 -15.04
CA VAL A 38 -5.16 -13.33 -15.87
C VAL A 38 -6.40 -13.64 -15.02
N ALA A 39 -6.28 -14.55 -14.05
CA ALA A 39 -7.39 -14.96 -13.19
C ALA A 39 -7.91 -13.79 -12.33
N VAL A 40 -7.01 -13.03 -11.73
CA VAL A 40 -7.35 -11.85 -10.92
C VAL A 40 -7.93 -10.74 -11.80
N ALA A 41 -7.34 -10.44 -12.96
CA ALA A 41 -7.87 -9.43 -13.89
C ALA A 41 -9.26 -9.80 -14.43
N SER A 42 -9.57 -11.09 -14.52
CA SER A 42 -10.87 -11.60 -14.98
C SER A 42 -11.94 -11.67 -13.88
N ALA A 43 -11.59 -11.34 -12.63
CA ALA A 43 -12.51 -11.43 -11.51
C ALA A 43 -13.58 -10.34 -11.59
N ILE A 44 -14.85 -10.74 -11.49
CA ILE A 44 -15.98 -9.80 -11.45
C ILE A 44 -16.19 -9.37 -9.99
N ILE A 45 -15.87 -8.11 -9.69
CA ILE A 45 -16.07 -7.50 -8.37
C ILE A 45 -17.35 -6.67 -8.37
N THR A 46 -18.40 -7.20 -7.75
CA THR A 46 -19.64 -6.47 -7.43
C THR A 46 -19.74 -6.30 -5.91
N PRO A 47 -20.64 -5.42 -5.41
CA PRO A 47 -20.90 -5.29 -3.97
C PRO A 47 -21.31 -6.60 -3.29
N GLU A 48 -21.85 -7.56 -4.04
CA GLU A 48 -22.29 -8.87 -3.58
C GLU A 48 -21.24 -9.98 -3.75
N THR A 49 -20.08 -9.67 -4.35
CA THR A 49 -19.02 -10.67 -4.57
C THR A 49 -18.58 -11.26 -3.23
N ASN A 50 -18.62 -12.59 -3.16
CA ASN A 50 -18.18 -13.32 -1.99
C ASN A 50 -16.65 -13.19 -1.84
N ARG A 51 -16.21 -12.60 -0.73
CA ARG A 51 -14.79 -12.43 -0.38
C ARG A 51 -13.96 -13.70 -0.51
N PHE A 52 -14.53 -14.87 -0.22
CA PHE A 52 -13.79 -16.14 -0.24
C PHE A 52 -13.28 -16.49 -1.65
N VAL A 53 -13.99 -16.07 -2.70
CA VAL A 53 -13.56 -16.29 -4.10
C VAL A 53 -12.29 -15.49 -4.40
N ILE A 54 -12.20 -14.26 -3.91
CA ILE A 54 -11.03 -13.41 -4.11
C ILE A 54 -9.89 -13.84 -3.17
N ASP A 55 -10.21 -14.24 -1.94
CA ASP A 55 -9.24 -14.79 -0.98
C ASP A 55 -8.53 -16.03 -1.56
N ASP A 56 -9.26 -16.93 -2.23
CA ASP A 56 -8.67 -18.10 -2.92
C ASP A 56 -7.74 -17.68 -4.08
N LEU A 57 -8.15 -16.70 -4.90
CA LEU A 57 -7.30 -16.18 -5.98
C LEU A 57 -6.03 -15.50 -5.46
N VAL A 58 -6.14 -14.73 -4.37
CA VAL A 58 -4.98 -14.08 -3.72
C VAL A 58 -4.04 -15.11 -3.12
N ARG A 59 -4.56 -16.17 -2.49
CA ARG A 59 -3.75 -17.28 -1.98
C ARG A 59 -2.97 -17.95 -3.11
N ASP A 60 -3.64 -18.28 -4.20
CA ASP A 60 -3.01 -18.96 -5.33
C ASP A 60 -1.96 -18.05 -5.99
N ALA A 61 -2.20 -16.73 -6.04
CA ALA A 61 -1.24 -15.73 -6.51
C ALA A 61 0.04 -15.70 -5.68
N ARG A 62 -0.10 -15.72 -4.36
CA ARG A 62 1.03 -15.74 -3.44
C ARG A 62 1.85 -17.02 -3.60
N ALA A 63 1.18 -18.16 -3.74
CA ALA A 63 1.85 -19.43 -3.96
C ALA A 63 2.66 -19.43 -5.27
N GLU A 64 2.09 -18.93 -6.37
CA GLU A 64 2.77 -18.83 -7.67
C GLU A 64 4.00 -17.91 -7.61
N LEU A 65 3.91 -16.80 -6.86
CA LEU A 65 4.98 -15.82 -6.72
C LEU A 65 6.00 -16.17 -5.63
N GLY A 66 5.81 -17.27 -4.89
CA GLY A 66 6.64 -17.64 -3.75
C GLY A 66 6.63 -16.59 -2.62
N LEU A 67 5.50 -15.92 -2.42
CA LEU A 67 5.32 -14.90 -1.39
C LEU A 67 4.74 -15.53 -0.12
N ALA A 68 5.47 -15.42 0.99
CA ALA A 68 4.97 -15.82 2.29
C ALA A 68 3.82 -14.90 2.75
N GLN A 69 2.96 -15.43 3.61
CA GLN A 69 2.05 -14.60 4.39
C GLN A 69 2.87 -13.75 5.36
N LEU A 70 2.56 -12.46 5.44
CA LEU A 70 3.20 -11.54 6.36
C LEU A 70 2.39 -11.52 7.67
N ASP A 71 3.08 -11.25 8.79
CA ASP A 71 2.40 -10.83 10.02
C ASP A 71 1.84 -9.40 9.87
N ASP A 72 1.04 -8.97 10.83
CA ASP A 72 0.31 -7.70 10.76
C ASP A 72 1.25 -6.50 10.60
N ASP A 73 2.36 -6.44 11.35
CA ASP A 73 3.34 -5.35 11.28
C ASP A 73 4.07 -5.33 9.92
N ALA A 74 4.56 -6.49 9.48
CA ALA A 74 5.23 -6.66 8.20
C ALA A 74 4.29 -6.32 7.03
N LEU A 75 3.01 -6.69 7.14
CA LEU A 75 1.99 -6.36 6.16
C LEU A 75 1.77 -4.85 6.09
N ILE A 76 1.56 -4.18 7.23
CA ILE A 76 1.34 -2.74 7.27
C ILE A 76 2.56 -1.99 6.72
N ILE A 77 3.78 -2.39 7.08
CA ILE A 77 5.01 -1.81 6.52
C ILE A 77 5.03 -1.95 5.00
N ARG A 78 4.68 -3.13 4.47
CA ARG A 78 4.67 -3.35 3.03
C ARG A 78 3.63 -2.51 2.32
N VAL A 79 2.44 -2.36 2.91
CA VAL A 79 1.41 -1.50 2.36
C VAL A 79 1.84 -0.03 2.40
N ALA A 80 2.46 0.43 3.48
CA ALA A 80 3.01 1.78 3.56
C ALA A 80 4.05 2.04 2.45
N GLN A 81 4.99 1.12 2.24
CA GLN A 81 5.93 1.19 1.11
C GLN A 81 5.21 1.28 -0.24
N SER A 82 4.09 0.56 -0.41
CA SER A 82 3.30 0.58 -1.64
C SER A 82 2.60 1.93 -1.87
N GLN A 83 1.99 2.52 -0.82
CA GLN A 83 1.38 3.85 -0.90
C GLN A 83 2.42 4.95 -1.12
N LEU A 84 3.59 4.86 -0.48
CA LEU A 84 4.70 5.78 -0.71
C LEU A 84 5.18 5.74 -2.16
N ARG A 85 5.20 4.57 -2.82
CA ARG A 85 5.52 4.49 -4.26
C ARG A 85 4.45 5.16 -5.12
N ARG A 86 3.17 5.10 -4.74
CA ARG A 86 2.07 5.80 -5.44
C ARG A 86 2.21 7.31 -5.30
N TRP A 87 2.45 7.77 -4.08
CA TRP A 87 2.72 9.17 -3.77
C TRP A 87 3.93 9.70 -4.54
N ALA A 88 5.07 9.00 -4.51
CA ALA A 88 6.27 9.38 -5.25
C ALA A 88 6.07 9.40 -6.78
N ALA A 89 5.09 8.64 -7.29
CA ALA A 89 4.70 8.65 -8.70
C ALA A 89 3.66 9.74 -9.05
N GLY A 90 3.24 10.57 -8.08
CA GLY A 90 2.23 11.61 -8.26
C GLY A 90 0.79 11.08 -8.37
N VAL A 91 0.56 9.81 -8.00
CA VAL A 91 -0.78 9.20 -7.99
C VAL A 91 -1.58 9.61 -6.75
N MET A 92 -0.88 10.01 -5.68
CA MET A 92 -1.46 10.52 -4.45
C MET A 92 -0.78 11.85 -4.10
N SER A 93 -1.56 12.81 -3.62
CA SER A 93 -1.06 14.03 -3.00
C SER A 93 -0.54 13.77 -1.58
N ASP A 94 0.20 14.73 -1.02
CA ASP A 94 0.70 14.68 0.35
C ASP A 94 -0.44 14.48 1.37
N ARG A 95 -1.52 15.25 1.22
CA ARG A 95 -2.68 15.16 2.12
C ARG A 95 -3.40 13.82 2.01
N GLU A 96 -3.54 13.27 0.80
CA GLU A 96 -4.14 11.93 0.61
C GLU A 96 -3.30 10.82 1.25
N LEU A 97 -1.96 10.92 1.15
CA LEU A 97 -1.05 9.98 1.80
C LEU A 97 -1.13 10.07 3.32
N ALA A 98 -1.08 11.29 3.86
CA ALA A 98 -1.14 11.55 5.31
C ALA A 98 -2.47 11.08 5.89
N ALA A 99 -3.60 11.48 5.30
CA ALA A 99 -4.93 11.06 5.74
C ALA A 99 -5.13 9.54 5.63
N TRP A 100 -4.56 8.89 4.59
CA TRP A 100 -4.56 7.44 4.50
C TRP A 100 -3.80 6.80 5.65
N ALA A 101 -2.58 7.27 5.94
CA ALA A 101 -1.74 6.73 7.00
C ALA A 101 -2.43 6.89 8.37
N HIS A 102 -2.96 8.07 8.66
CA HIS A 102 -3.70 8.33 9.89
C HIS A 102 -4.90 7.38 10.03
N LYS A 103 -5.73 7.26 8.99
CA LYS A 103 -6.93 6.41 9.02
C LYS A 103 -6.64 4.92 9.12
N VAL A 104 -5.62 4.43 8.43
CA VAL A 104 -5.39 2.99 8.22
C VAL A 104 -4.36 2.42 9.18
N ILE A 105 -3.28 3.15 9.46
CA ILE A 105 -2.22 2.72 10.37
C ILE A 105 -2.58 3.15 11.79
N GLY A 106 -2.98 4.41 11.97
CA GLY A 106 -3.31 5.00 13.27
C GLY A 106 -2.11 5.12 14.21
N HIS A 107 -2.31 5.85 15.31
CA HIS A 107 -1.25 6.09 16.30
C HIS A 107 -0.83 4.85 17.10
N ASP A 108 -1.64 3.78 17.06
CA ASP A 108 -1.32 2.50 17.69
C ASP A 108 -0.53 1.55 16.77
N GLY A 109 -0.27 1.96 15.51
CA GLY A 109 0.46 1.15 14.53
C GLY A 109 1.99 1.10 14.75
N PRO A 110 2.73 0.44 13.84
CA PRO A 110 4.18 0.25 13.99
C PRO A 110 4.96 1.55 14.20
N PHE A 111 5.86 1.57 15.19
CA PHE A 111 6.63 2.76 15.55
C PHE A 111 7.37 3.39 14.36
N VAL A 112 7.92 2.55 13.47
CA VAL A 112 8.66 2.97 12.27
C VAL A 112 7.80 3.75 11.26
N LEU A 113 6.47 3.71 11.38
CA LEU A 113 5.53 4.39 10.49
C LEU A 113 4.88 5.62 11.14
N GLN A 114 5.13 5.89 12.43
CA GLN A 114 4.44 6.96 13.16
C GLN A 114 4.74 8.36 12.62
N ALA A 115 5.93 8.57 12.04
CA ALA A 115 6.23 9.82 11.34
C ALA A 115 5.30 10.06 10.14
N LEU A 116 4.85 8.99 9.47
CA LEU A 116 3.90 9.09 8.35
C LEU A 116 2.47 9.37 8.85
N VAL A 117 2.10 8.80 9.99
CA VAL A 117 0.80 9.01 10.65
C VAL A 117 0.67 10.46 11.12
N ASN A 118 1.69 10.98 11.81
CA ASN A 118 1.69 12.32 12.38
C ASN A 118 1.66 13.44 11.32
N ALA A 119 2.02 13.15 10.07
CA ALA A 119 1.99 14.13 8.99
C ALA A 119 0.58 14.71 8.76
N ASP A 120 -0.49 13.97 9.06
CA ASP A 120 -1.87 14.48 8.92
C ASP A 120 -2.20 15.50 10.01
N ASP A 121 -1.79 15.24 11.25
CA ASP A 121 -1.89 16.19 12.36
C ASP A 121 -1.06 17.45 12.08
N GLU A 122 0.16 17.29 11.51
CA GLU A 122 1.00 18.41 11.11
C GLU A 122 0.32 19.29 10.05
N PHE A 123 -0.39 18.70 9.09
CA PHE A 123 -1.17 19.46 8.12
C PHE A 123 -2.31 20.26 8.79
N ASP A 124 -3.00 19.69 9.79
CA ASP A 124 -4.08 20.39 10.50
C ASP A 124 -3.56 21.49 11.43
N ASP A 125 -2.41 21.26 12.06
CA ASP A 125 -1.70 22.24 12.86
C ASP A 125 -1.10 23.36 12.01
N VAL A 126 -0.83 23.10 10.74
CA VAL A 126 -0.30 24.08 9.78
C VAL A 126 -1.42 24.87 9.09
N ASP A 127 -2.55 24.24 8.75
CA ASP A 127 -3.66 24.90 8.06
C ASP A 127 -4.22 26.07 8.89
N ASN A 128 -4.13 25.98 10.21
CA ASN A 128 -4.47 27.08 11.12
C ASN A 128 -3.54 28.31 10.99
N SER A 129 -2.40 28.18 10.29
CA SER A 129 -1.35 29.20 10.11
C SER A 129 -1.32 29.84 8.70
N TRP A 130 -2.14 29.36 7.75
CA TRP A 130 -2.39 29.96 6.41
C TRP A 130 -1.14 30.26 5.55
N THR A 131 -0.11 29.41 5.50
CA THR A 131 1.07 29.66 4.64
C THR A 131 1.54 28.48 3.80
N THR A 132 1.85 28.74 2.53
CA THR A 132 2.47 27.79 1.58
C THR A 132 3.86 27.27 2.00
N LEU A 133 4.52 27.96 2.92
CA LEU A 133 5.80 27.51 3.48
C LEU A 133 5.64 26.27 4.35
N ALA A 134 4.47 26.10 4.95
CA ALA A 134 4.22 25.04 5.89
C ALA A 134 3.79 23.74 5.18
N ASP A 135 3.08 23.82 4.05
CA ASP A 135 2.91 22.67 3.15
C ASP A 135 4.26 22.14 2.64
N ALA A 136 5.18 23.06 2.29
CA ALA A 136 6.53 22.67 1.85
C ALA A 136 7.35 22.01 2.98
N TYR A 137 7.13 22.41 4.24
CA TYR A 137 7.74 21.78 5.39
C TYR A 137 7.25 20.34 5.58
N VAL A 138 5.93 20.12 5.55
CA VAL A 138 5.35 18.77 5.68
C VAL A 138 5.76 17.88 4.50
N HIS A 139 5.78 18.42 3.28
CA HIS A 139 6.29 17.71 2.10
C HIS A 139 7.74 17.22 2.30
N SER A 140 8.62 18.09 2.83
CA SER A 140 10.01 17.70 3.14
C SER A 140 10.07 16.60 4.19
N GLY A 141 9.24 16.68 5.24
CA GLY A 141 9.14 15.63 6.26
C GLY A 141 8.65 14.29 5.70
N LEU A 142 7.72 14.32 4.74
CA LEU A 142 7.26 13.14 4.01
C LEU A 142 8.36 12.51 3.16
N LEU A 143 9.21 13.31 2.49
CA LEU A 143 10.36 12.80 1.73
C LEU A 143 11.37 12.07 2.63
N ASP A 144 11.68 12.64 3.79
CA ASP A 144 12.58 12.01 4.76
C ASP A 144 11.99 10.72 5.33
N THR A 145 10.71 10.75 5.67
CA THR A 145 9.94 9.58 6.14
C THR A 145 9.91 8.48 5.09
N ALA A 146 9.62 8.83 3.83
CA ALA A 146 9.61 7.89 2.72
C ALA A 146 10.98 7.22 2.54
N SER A 147 12.06 8.01 2.62
CA SER A 147 13.43 7.51 2.51
C SER A 147 13.76 6.50 3.62
N ASN A 148 13.36 6.78 4.86
CA ASN A 148 13.55 5.87 5.99
C ASN A 148 12.75 4.56 5.82
N ILE A 149 11.50 4.64 5.37
CA ILE A 149 10.63 3.47 5.19
C ILE A 149 11.09 2.61 4.00
N PHE A 150 11.61 3.22 2.92
CA PHE A 150 12.20 2.49 1.80
C PHE A 150 13.54 1.85 2.15
N ALA A 151 14.25 2.35 3.16
CA ALA A 151 15.48 1.73 3.67
C ALA A 151 15.21 0.48 4.53
N LEU A 152 13.96 0.28 4.98
CA LEU A 152 13.57 -0.96 5.66
C LEU A 152 13.68 -2.14 4.68
N ALA A 153 14.20 -3.26 5.18
CA ALA A 153 14.28 -4.49 4.39
C ALA A 153 12.90 -4.89 3.88
N ASP A 154 12.85 -5.44 2.66
CA ASP A 154 11.61 -5.95 2.10
C ASP A 154 11.07 -7.06 3.01
N PRO A 155 9.85 -6.90 3.58
CA PRO A 155 9.29 -7.90 4.48
C PRO A 155 9.20 -9.31 3.87
N TRP A 156 9.09 -9.42 2.53
CA TRP A 156 9.12 -10.71 1.84
C TRP A 156 10.53 -11.29 1.65
N GLU A 157 11.58 -10.47 1.64
CA GLU A 157 12.97 -10.95 1.61
C GLU A 157 13.42 -11.42 3.01
N MET A 158 12.90 -10.80 4.08
CA MET A 158 13.21 -11.21 5.46
C MET A 158 12.66 -12.60 5.82
N ASN A 159 11.56 -13.02 5.20
CA ASN A 159 10.93 -14.32 5.44
C ASN A 159 11.45 -15.47 4.57
N ARG A 160 12.42 -15.23 3.66
CA ARG A 160 13.02 -16.28 2.81
C ARG A 160 14.16 -17.07 3.48
N VAL A 161 14.55 -16.70 4.70
CA VAL A 161 15.60 -17.38 5.47
C VAL A 161 14.98 -18.21 6.59
N ARG A 162 14.27 -19.29 6.25
CA ARG A 162 13.96 -20.40 7.19
C ARG A 162 13.92 -21.73 6.46
#